data_AF-A6WZ32-F1
#
_entry.id   AF-A6WZ32-F1
#
_cell.length_a   1.000
_cell.length_b   1.000
_cell.length_c   1.000
_cell.angle_alpha   90.00
_cell.angle_beta   90.00
_cell.angle_gamma   90.00
#
_symmetry.space_group_name_H-M   'P 1'
#
loop_
_entity.id
_entity.type
_entity.pdbx_description
1 polymer ?
#
loop_
_entity_poly.entity_id
_entity_poly.type
_entity_poly.pdbx_seq_one_letter_code
_entity_poly.pdbx_strand_id
1 'polypeptide(L)'
;MEEAISHFRTTIEPELHSLALLCAELKIGFQASATFGPDAEGHSPTFYIYTQVTGAFPPIVGSAEFMPAVIDPQWIDGFAKWNFATFGPGLRTEGTIDHIREELVEIEAAPTDPEEWVDVLMLSLNGLTRLGLSGSEIIDAINAKFQKNLARNWPDWRIAPRDKAIKHQRADDEAQR
;
A
#
# COMPACT_ATOMS: atom_id res chain seq x y z
N MET A 1 17.73 -31.24 3.25
CA MET A 1 17.57 -30.93 4.70
C MET A 1 18.00 -29.50 4.98
N GLU A 2 19.23 -29.10 4.64
CA GLU A 2 19.70 -27.72 4.84
C GLU A 2 18.85 -26.67 4.12
N GLU A 3 18.45 -26.91 2.86
CA GLU A 3 17.57 -26.00 2.10
C GLU A 3 16.20 -25.83 2.77
N ALA A 4 15.63 -26.91 3.31
CA ALA A 4 14.32 -26.87 3.93
C ALA A 4 14.36 -26.24 5.34
N ILE A 5 15.46 -26.41 6.08
CA ILE A 5 15.74 -25.67 7.32
C ILE A 5 15.94 -24.17 7.02
N SER A 6 16.66 -23.86 5.93
CA SER A 6 16.87 -22.48 5.48
C SER A 6 15.53 -21.82 5.15
N HIS A 7 14.70 -22.47 4.33
CA HIS A 7 13.37 -22.00 3.98
C HIS A 7 12.46 -21.80 5.21
N PHE A 8 12.49 -22.73 6.17
CA PHE A 8 11.75 -22.58 7.42
C PHE A 8 12.17 -21.30 8.18
N ARG A 9 13.47 -21.07 8.35
CA ARG A 9 13.98 -19.91 9.08
C ARG A 9 13.69 -18.58 8.37
N THR A 10 13.76 -18.55 7.05
CA THR A 10 13.61 -17.30 6.28
C THR A 10 12.16 -16.94 6.02
N THR A 11 11.27 -17.92 5.92
CA THR A 11 9.91 -17.71 5.43
C THR A 11 8.87 -17.95 6.52
N ILE A 12 9.04 -19.02 7.31
CA ILE A 12 8.00 -19.51 8.22
C ILE A 12 8.19 -18.98 9.65
N GLU A 13 9.43 -18.96 10.13
CA GLU A 13 9.76 -18.49 11.48
C GLU A 13 9.31 -17.04 11.75
N PRO A 14 9.44 -16.07 10.80
CA PRO A 14 8.92 -14.71 10.98
C PRO A 14 7.39 -14.64 11.12
N GLU A 15 6.66 -15.48 10.38
CA GLU A 15 5.20 -15.55 10.46
C GLU A 15 4.75 -16.13 11.82
N LEU A 16 5.41 -17.19 12.29
CA LEU A 16 5.15 -17.76 13.62
C LEU A 16 5.49 -16.78 14.75
N HIS A 17 6.55 -15.99 14.59
CA HIS A 17 6.91 -14.93 15.53
C HIS A 17 5.84 -13.82 15.56
N SER A 18 5.37 -13.38 14.40
CA SER A 18 4.30 -12.38 14.28
C SER A 18 3.01 -12.86 14.95
N LEU A 19 2.66 -14.14 14.76
CA LEU A 19 1.50 -14.76 15.41
C LEU A 19 1.68 -14.88 16.93
N ALA A 20 2.89 -15.18 17.41
CA ALA A 20 3.20 -15.23 18.83
C ALA A 20 3.06 -13.86 19.51
N LEU A 21 3.52 -12.79 18.86
CA LEU A 21 3.36 -11.42 19.33
C LEU A 21 1.88 -11.04 19.45
N LEU A 22 1.08 -11.33 18.41
CA LEU A 22 -0.36 -11.10 18.43
C LEU A 22 -1.04 -11.86 19.58
N CYS A 23 -0.68 -13.12 19.80
CA CYS A 23 -1.22 -13.91 20.91
C CYS A 23 -0.84 -13.31 22.28
N ALA A 24 0.38 -12.80 22.42
CA ALA A 24 0.83 -12.13 23.65
C ALA A 24 0.04 -10.84 23.93
N GLU A 25 -0.23 -10.02 22.92
CA GLU A 25 -1.07 -8.82 23.03
C GLU A 25 -2.49 -9.17 23.50
N LEU A 26 -3.05 -10.24 22.93
CA LEU A 26 -4.39 -10.74 23.27
C LEU A 26 -4.44 -11.52 24.59
N LYS A 27 -3.30 -11.69 25.28
CA LYS A 27 -3.15 -12.48 26.51
C LYS A 27 -3.67 -13.92 26.36
N ILE A 28 -3.48 -14.50 25.17
CA ILE A 28 -3.78 -15.91 24.86
C ILE A 28 -2.47 -16.69 24.69
N GLY A 29 -2.48 -17.96 25.08
CA GLY A 29 -1.34 -18.83 24.94
C GLY A 29 -1.13 -19.27 23.49
N PHE A 30 0.11 -19.23 23.02
CA PHE A 30 0.52 -19.75 21.72
C PHE A 30 1.70 -20.70 21.87
N GLN A 31 1.61 -21.84 21.20
CA GLN A 31 2.69 -22.81 21.07
C GLN A 31 2.81 -23.25 19.62
N ALA A 32 4.03 -23.27 19.10
CA ALA A 32 4.33 -23.84 17.80
C ALA A 32 5.43 -24.89 17.97
N SER A 33 5.28 -26.02 17.28
CA SER A 33 6.35 -27.01 17.13
C SER A 33 6.47 -27.41 15.67
N ALA A 34 7.69 -27.78 15.27
CA ALA A 34 7.98 -28.26 13.93
C ALA A 34 8.60 -29.64 14.02
N THR A 35 8.15 -30.56 13.16
CA THR A 35 8.76 -31.87 13.00
C THR A 35 9.10 -32.11 11.54
N PHE A 36 10.12 -32.94 11.32
CA PHE A 36 10.56 -33.33 10.00
C PHE A 36 10.36 -34.84 9.86
N GLY A 37 9.64 -35.25 8.83
CA GLY A 37 9.31 -36.66 8.63
C GLY A 37 8.92 -36.94 7.18
N PRO A 38 8.72 -38.22 6.82
CA PRO A 38 8.17 -38.57 5.52
C PRO A 38 6.76 -37.98 5.37
N ASP A 39 6.35 -37.71 4.12
CA ASP A 39 4.97 -37.39 3.81
C ASP A 39 4.01 -38.52 4.21
N ALA A 40 2.69 -38.25 4.15
CA ALA A 40 1.66 -39.20 4.54
C ALA A 40 1.70 -40.54 3.75
N GLU A 41 2.42 -40.57 2.62
CA GLU A 41 2.56 -41.73 1.74
C GLU A 41 3.98 -42.34 1.78
N GLY A 42 4.90 -41.77 2.55
CA GLY A 42 6.27 -42.28 2.72
C GLY A 42 7.27 -41.82 1.66
N HIS A 43 6.90 -40.90 0.77
CA HIS A 43 7.62 -40.66 -0.49
C HIS A 43 8.64 -39.53 -0.43
N SER A 44 8.46 -38.52 0.43
CA SER A 44 9.37 -37.37 0.49
C SER A 44 9.48 -36.70 1.87
N PRO A 45 10.65 -36.12 2.20
CA PRO A 45 10.83 -35.36 3.43
C PRO A 45 9.94 -34.12 3.47
N THR A 46 9.03 -34.06 4.43
CA THR A 46 8.06 -32.99 4.62
C THR A 46 8.28 -32.33 5.99
N PHE A 47 8.22 -31.00 6.00
CA PHE A 47 8.18 -30.22 7.23
C PHE A 47 6.73 -30.06 7.68
N TYR A 48 6.44 -30.47 8.91
CA TYR A 48 5.15 -30.32 9.54
C TYR A 48 5.23 -29.28 10.65
N ILE A 49 4.28 -28.35 10.67
CA ILE A 49 4.19 -27.31 11.69
C ILE A 49 2.86 -27.48 12.40
N TYR A 50 2.93 -27.63 13.71
CA TYR A 50 1.77 -27.75 14.58
C TYR A 50 1.69 -26.50 15.44
N THR A 51 0.59 -25.76 15.32
CA THR A 51 0.31 -24.60 16.16
C THR A 51 -0.87 -24.90 17.09
N GLN A 52 -0.77 -24.43 18.32
CA GLN A 52 -1.81 -24.53 19.33
C GLN A 52 -2.02 -23.16 19.96
N VAL A 53 -3.27 -22.70 19.96
CA VAL A 53 -3.71 -21.47 20.63
C VAL A 53 -4.63 -21.86 21.78
N THR A 54 -4.43 -21.28 22.97
CA THR A 54 -5.21 -21.57 24.18
C THR A 54 -5.64 -20.28 24.88
N GLY A 55 -6.88 -20.18 25.35
CA GLY A 55 -7.36 -19.01 26.08
C GLY A 55 -8.87 -18.81 25.99
N ALA A 56 -9.40 -17.97 26.88
CA ALA A 56 -10.77 -17.48 26.76
C ALA A 56 -10.80 -16.40 25.67
N PHE A 57 -11.27 -16.77 24.49
CA PHE A 57 -11.55 -15.80 23.44
C PHE A 57 -12.73 -14.92 23.91
N PRO A 58 -12.58 -13.59 24.05
CA PRO A 58 -13.76 -12.74 24.13
C PRO A 58 -14.61 -12.99 22.87
N PRO A 59 -15.95 -12.91 22.94
CA PRO A 59 -16.79 -13.08 21.76
C PRO A 59 -16.31 -12.09 20.70
N ILE A 60 -15.77 -12.64 19.62
CA ILE A 60 -15.28 -11.88 18.47
C ILE A 60 -16.52 -11.28 17.80
N VAL A 61 -16.87 -10.04 18.14
CA VAL A 61 -17.77 -9.23 17.33
C VAL A 61 -16.89 -8.53 16.30
N GLY A 62 -16.69 -9.21 15.16
CA GLY A 62 -15.95 -8.70 14.00
C GLY A 62 -14.69 -9.48 13.69
N SER A 63 -14.62 -10.04 12.47
CA SER A 63 -13.39 -10.56 11.89
C SER A 63 -12.42 -9.41 11.65
N ALA A 64 -11.33 -9.34 12.41
CA ALA A 64 -10.18 -8.56 12.01
C ALA A 64 -9.46 -9.35 10.91
N GLU A 65 -9.92 -9.18 9.66
CA GLU A 65 -9.09 -9.54 8.52
C GLU A 65 -7.85 -8.64 8.57
N PHE A 66 -6.68 -9.26 8.52
CA PHE A 66 -5.43 -8.56 8.27
C PHE A 66 -5.51 -7.99 6.86
N MET A 67 -6.09 -6.80 6.72
CA MET A 67 -6.09 -6.10 5.44
C MET A 67 -4.66 -5.60 5.24
N PRO A 68 -3.96 -6.02 4.16
CA PRO A 68 -2.69 -5.39 3.82
C PRO A 68 -2.89 -3.87 3.75
N ALA A 69 -1.84 -3.10 4.06
CA ALA A 69 -1.89 -1.64 3.93
C ALA A 69 -2.09 -1.27 2.45
N VAL A 70 -3.35 -1.13 2.03
CA VAL A 70 -3.77 -0.85 0.66
C VAL A 70 -4.50 0.49 0.68
N ILE A 71 -4.13 1.35 -0.27
CA ILE A 71 -4.94 2.53 -0.58
C ILE A 71 -6.12 2.03 -1.43
N ASP A 72 -7.24 1.78 -0.76
CA ASP A 72 -8.49 1.33 -1.36
C ASP A 72 -9.60 2.41 -1.22
N PRO A 73 -10.78 2.21 -1.82
CA PRO A 73 -11.89 3.16 -1.68
C PRO A 73 -12.25 3.50 -0.22
N GLN A 74 -12.24 2.51 0.69
CA GLN A 74 -12.64 2.71 2.08
C GLN A 74 -11.61 3.54 2.84
N TRP A 75 -10.32 3.30 2.60
CA TRP A 75 -9.23 4.11 3.13
C TRP A 75 -9.34 5.56 2.65
N ILE A 76 -9.61 5.77 1.35
CA ILE A 76 -9.78 7.12 0.78
C ILE A 76 -10.98 7.84 1.39
N ASP A 77 -12.11 7.16 1.60
CA ASP A 77 -13.27 7.74 2.28
C ASP A 77 -12.95 8.13 3.74
N GLY A 78 -12.14 7.32 4.43
CA GLY A 78 -11.63 7.64 5.77
C GLY A 78 -10.71 8.86 5.75
N PHE A 79 -9.78 8.91 4.81
CA PHE A 79 -8.90 10.06 4.59
C PHE A 79 -9.71 11.33 4.30
N ALA A 80 -10.71 11.27 3.43
CA ALA A 80 -11.59 12.39 3.13
C ALA A 80 -12.27 12.92 4.40
N LYS A 81 -12.88 12.04 5.21
CA LYS A 81 -13.55 12.43 6.47
C LYS A 81 -12.59 13.15 7.41
N TRP A 82 -11.40 12.59 7.63
CA TRP A 82 -10.37 13.22 8.46
C TRP A 82 -9.91 14.57 7.87
N ASN A 83 -9.71 14.63 6.55
CA ASN A 83 -9.25 15.84 5.87
C ASN A 83 -10.25 16.99 6.01
N PHE A 84 -11.54 16.74 5.78
CA PHE A 84 -12.59 17.73 5.95
C PHE A 84 -12.76 18.17 7.41
N ALA A 85 -12.62 17.25 8.36
CA ALA A 85 -12.69 17.58 9.79
C ALA A 85 -11.50 18.44 10.25
N THR A 86 -10.30 18.15 9.74
CA THR A 86 -9.06 18.81 10.15
C THR A 86 -8.87 20.17 9.47
N PHE A 87 -9.10 20.23 8.16
CA PHE A 87 -8.79 21.39 7.34
C PHE A 87 -10.04 22.14 6.86
N GLY A 88 -11.21 21.75 7.35
CA GLY A 88 -12.49 22.39 7.03
C GLY A 88 -13.02 22.09 5.62
N PRO A 89 -14.26 22.53 5.34
CA PRO A 89 -14.99 22.23 4.11
C PRO A 89 -14.49 23.02 2.89
N GLY A 90 -15.03 22.67 1.72
CA GLY A 90 -14.83 23.40 0.46
C GLY A 90 -13.59 22.99 -0.33
N LEU A 91 -13.40 23.65 -1.47
CA LEU A 91 -12.38 23.27 -2.44
C LEU A 91 -10.95 23.50 -1.96
N ARG A 92 -10.70 24.57 -1.19
CA ARG A 92 -9.36 24.97 -0.67
C ARG A 92 -8.24 24.93 -1.72
N THR A 93 -8.57 25.01 -3.01
CA THR A 93 -7.67 24.70 -4.12
C THR A 93 -6.40 25.53 -4.09
N GLU A 94 -6.52 26.82 -3.80
CA GLU A 94 -5.37 27.72 -3.72
C GLU A 94 -4.39 27.30 -2.61
N GLY A 95 -4.91 26.98 -1.42
CA GLY A 95 -4.09 26.52 -0.30
C GLY A 95 -3.46 25.14 -0.54
N THR A 96 -4.19 24.21 -1.15
CA THR A 96 -3.62 22.91 -1.53
C THR A 96 -2.51 23.07 -2.58
N ILE A 97 -2.69 23.95 -3.57
CA ILE A 97 -1.66 24.23 -4.57
C ILE A 97 -0.45 24.92 -3.95
N ASP A 98 -0.68 25.85 -3.03
CA ASP A 98 0.39 26.56 -2.31
C ASP A 98 1.28 25.57 -1.55
N HIS A 99 0.66 24.67 -0.77
CA HIS A 99 1.38 23.65 -0.02
C HIS A 99 2.13 22.67 -0.95
N ILE A 100 1.53 22.25 -2.08
CA ILE A 100 2.23 21.42 -3.07
C ILE A 100 3.51 22.11 -3.58
N ARG A 101 3.53 23.44 -3.70
CA ARG A 101 4.76 24.14 -4.11
C ARG A 101 5.83 24.14 -3.02
N GLU A 102 5.43 24.22 -1.75
CA GLU A 102 6.34 24.11 -0.61
C GLU A 102 6.98 22.71 -0.59
N GLU A 103 6.17 21.65 -0.68
CA GLU A 103 6.68 20.26 -0.70
C GLU A 103 7.61 19.98 -1.90
N LEU A 104 7.38 20.62 -3.05
CA LEU A 104 8.31 20.50 -4.18
C LEU A 104 9.68 21.11 -3.88
N VAL A 105 9.76 22.16 -3.07
CA VAL A 105 11.04 22.74 -2.61
C VAL A 105 11.72 21.79 -1.61
N GLU A 106 10.96 21.11 -0.76
CA GLU A 106 11.50 20.11 0.18
C GLU A 106 12.06 18.89 -0.57
N ILE A 107 11.35 18.40 -1.61
CA ILE A 107 11.87 17.38 -2.54
C ILE A 107 13.16 17.86 -3.24
N GLU A 108 13.25 19.11 -3.67
CA GLU A 108 14.48 19.64 -4.28
C GLU A 108 15.66 19.62 -3.29
N ALA A 109 15.41 19.83 -2.00
CA ALA A 109 16.41 19.77 -0.95
C ALA A 109 16.78 18.33 -0.53
N ALA A 110 15.81 17.42 -0.51
CA ALA A 110 15.96 16.04 -0.04
C ALA A 110 15.30 15.01 -0.99
N PRO A 111 15.75 14.89 -2.25
CA PRO A 111 15.03 14.11 -3.28
C PRO A 111 14.99 12.60 -3.04
N THR A 112 15.81 12.10 -2.13
CA THR A 112 15.87 10.70 -1.73
C THR A 112 15.07 10.39 -0.47
N ASP A 113 14.48 11.40 0.16
CA ASP A 113 13.59 11.22 1.30
C ASP A 113 12.20 10.80 0.79
N PRO A 114 11.71 9.60 1.14
CA PRO A 114 10.40 9.15 0.69
C PRO A 114 9.24 9.96 1.29
N GLU A 115 9.40 10.61 2.45
CA GLU A 115 8.31 11.35 3.11
C GLU A 115 7.85 12.54 2.24
N GLU A 116 8.79 13.30 1.68
CA GLU A 116 8.52 14.46 0.82
C GLU A 116 7.71 14.10 -0.44
N TRP A 117 7.97 12.93 -1.02
CA TRP A 117 7.18 12.42 -2.15
C TRP A 117 5.77 11.99 -1.73
N VAL A 118 5.64 11.44 -0.52
CA VAL A 118 4.35 11.04 0.04
C VAL A 118 3.50 12.27 0.35
N ASP A 119 4.08 13.38 0.81
CA ASP A 119 3.33 14.60 1.06
C ASP A 119 2.67 15.16 -0.20
N VAL A 120 3.37 15.17 -1.34
CA VAL A 120 2.76 15.54 -2.64
C VAL A 120 1.61 14.58 -3.03
N LEU A 121 1.75 13.28 -2.76
CA LEU A 121 0.69 12.30 -3.00
C LEU A 121 -0.54 12.56 -2.10
N MET A 122 -0.32 12.84 -0.82
CA MET A 122 -1.38 13.15 0.15
C MET A 122 -2.10 14.45 -0.18
N LEU A 123 -1.38 15.48 -0.63
CA LEU A 123 -1.96 16.74 -1.09
C LEU A 123 -2.72 16.60 -2.42
N SER A 124 -2.27 15.71 -3.30
CA SER A 124 -3.01 15.36 -4.52
C SER A 124 -4.34 14.66 -4.20
N LEU A 125 -4.33 13.70 -3.27
CA LEU A 125 -5.55 13.08 -2.75
C LEU A 125 -6.42 14.09 -2.00
N ASN A 126 -5.83 15.08 -1.32
CA ASN A 126 -6.59 16.17 -0.75
C ASN A 126 -7.38 16.93 -1.83
N GLY A 127 -6.74 17.33 -2.91
CA GLY A 127 -7.40 18.01 -4.02
C GLY A 127 -8.56 17.17 -4.60
N LEU A 128 -8.35 15.88 -4.82
CA LEU A 128 -9.36 14.97 -5.38
C LEU A 128 -10.58 14.78 -4.48
N THR A 129 -10.37 14.52 -3.18
CA THR A 129 -11.46 14.34 -2.21
C THR A 129 -12.29 15.62 -2.04
N ARG A 130 -11.67 16.79 -2.19
CA ARG A 130 -12.36 18.09 -2.15
C ARG A 130 -13.27 18.36 -3.35
N LEU A 131 -13.15 17.59 -4.44
CA LEU A 131 -14.13 17.60 -5.55
C LEU A 131 -15.45 16.90 -5.19
N GLY A 132 -15.55 16.28 -4.00
CA GLY A 132 -16.74 15.55 -3.56
C GLY A 132 -16.86 14.14 -4.12
N LEU A 133 -15.77 13.61 -4.70
CA LEU A 133 -15.70 12.25 -5.21
C LEU A 133 -15.60 11.25 -4.06
N SER A 134 -16.31 10.13 -4.18
CA SER A 134 -16.14 8.95 -3.35
C SER A 134 -14.77 8.29 -3.58
N GLY A 135 -14.32 7.48 -2.63
CA GLY A 135 -13.10 6.70 -2.78
C GLY A 135 -13.11 5.82 -4.04
N SER A 136 -14.26 5.24 -4.41
CA SER A 136 -14.40 4.47 -5.65
C SER A 136 -14.18 5.33 -6.90
N GLU A 137 -14.79 6.52 -6.95
CA GLU A 137 -14.64 7.44 -8.09
C GLU A 137 -13.19 7.94 -8.21
N ILE A 138 -12.49 8.12 -7.09
CA ILE A 138 -11.08 8.49 -7.08
C ILE A 138 -10.21 7.36 -7.63
N ILE A 139 -10.43 6.11 -7.19
CA ILE A 139 -9.72 4.95 -7.72
C ILE A 139 -9.99 4.79 -9.22
N ASP A 140 -11.24 4.95 -9.66
CA ASP A 140 -11.60 4.90 -11.08
C ASP A 140 -10.92 6.01 -11.88
N ALA A 141 -10.84 7.23 -11.35
CA ALA A 141 -10.14 8.35 -11.99
C ALA A 141 -8.63 8.09 -12.12
N ILE A 142 -8.00 7.53 -11.09
CA ILE A 142 -6.58 7.13 -11.11
C ILE A 142 -6.36 6.05 -12.18
N ASN A 143 -7.19 5.00 -12.19
CA ASN A 143 -7.10 3.91 -13.16
C ASN A 143 -7.33 4.41 -14.59
N ALA A 144 -8.36 5.22 -14.83
CA ALA A 144 -8.64 5.81 -16.14
C ALA A 144 -7.46 6.68 -16.61
N LYS A 145 -6.86 7.47 -15.72
CA LYS A 145 -5.68 8.28 -16.04
C LYS A 145 -4.47 7.41 -16.35
N PHE A 146 -4.27 6.31 -15.61
CA PHE A 146 -3.20 5.35 -15.87
C PHE A 146 -3.37 4.69 -17.25
N GLN A 147 -4.56 4.20 -17.58
CA GLN A 147 -4.86 3.62 -18.91
C GLN A 147 -4.63 4.62 -20.04
N LYS A 148 -5.06 5.89 -19.85
CA LYS A 148 -4.77 6.95 -20.82
C LYS A 148 -3.26 7.18 -21.00
N ASN A 149 -2.48 7.09 -19.92
CA ASN A 149 -1.03 7.24 -20.00
C ASN A 149 -0.35 6.04 -20.68
N LEU A 150 -0.82 4.81 -20.46
CA LEU A 150 -0.34 3.61 -21.14
C LEU A 150 -0.58 3.66 -22.66
N ALA A 151 -1.70 4.23 -23.08
CA ALA A 151 -2.09 4.30 -24.49
C ALA A 151 -1.41 5.41 -25.30
N ARG A 152 -0.62 6.28 -24.65
CA ARG A 152 0.06 7.41 -25.31
C ARG A 152 1.37 6.99 -25.95
N ASN A 153 1.76 7.69 -27.00
CA ASN A 153 3.11 7.56 -27.53
C ASN A 153 4.11 8.39 -26.71
N TRP A 154 5.13 7.72 -26.17
CA TRP A 154 6.18 8.34 -25.36
C TRP A 154 7.52 8.29 -26.11
N PRO A 155 8.32 9.38 -26.09
CA PRO A 155 9.66 9.34 -26.67
C PRO A 155 10.59 8.43 -25.85
N ASP A 156 11.67 7.95 -26.45
CA ASP A 156 12.70 7.19 -25.72
C ASP A 156 13.31 8.06 -24.63
N TRP A 157 13.15 7.64 -23.38
CA TRP A 157 13.65 8.38 -22.23
C TRP A 157 15.17 8.50 -22.21
N ARG A 158 15.90 7.60 -22.91
CA ARG A 158 17.36 7.60 -22.97
C ARG A 158 17.96 8.78 -23.72
N ILE A 159 17.18 9.40 -24.60
CA ILE A 159 17.60 10.58 -25.38
C ILE A 159 17.03 11.88 -24.81
N ALA A 160 16.15 11.80 -23.82
CA ALA A 160 15.59 12.98 -23.17
C ALA A 160 16.60 13.60 -22.20
N PRO A 161 16.68 14.94 -22.08
CA PRO A 161 17.47 15.58 -21.03
C PRO A 161 17.00 15.13 -19.65
N ARG A 162 17.94 14.76 -18.77
CA ARG A 162 17.62 14.25 -17.42
C ARG A 162 16.93 15.28 -16.53
N ASP A 163 17.09 16.56 -16.83
CA ASP A 163 16.57 17.71 -16.08
C ASP A 163 15.30 18.31 -16.71
N LYS A 164 14.69 17.62 -17.68
CA LYS A 164 13.48 18.07 -18.38
C LYS A 164 12.40 17.01 -18.33
N ALA A 165 11.15 17.47 -18.24
CA ALA A 165 10.00 16.59 -18.29
C ALA A 165 9.90 15.89 -19.65
N ILE A 166 9.75 14.57 -19.62
CA ILE A 166 9.34 13.78 -20.78
C ILE A 166 7.83 13.96 -20.96
N LYS A 167 7.41 14.35 -22.16
CA LYS A 167 6.00 14.55 -22.52
C LYS A 167 5.62 13.60 -23.64
N HIS A 168 4.38 13.12 -23.61
CA HIS A 168 3.80 12.37 -24.72
C HIS A 168 3.68 13.25 -25.97
N GLN A 169 3.58 12.61 -27.13
CA GLN A 169 3.46 13.32 -28.41
C GLN A 169 2.06 13.94 -28.53
N ARG A 170 1.98 15.25 -28.83
CA ARG A 170 0.73 16.03 -28.73
C ARG A 170 -0.35 15.64 -29.74
N ALA A 171 0.01 15.06 -30.88
CA ALA A 171 -0.95 14.63 -31.90
C ALA A 171 -2.01 13.64 -31.35
N ASP A 172 -1.67 12.93 -30.28
CA ASP A 172 -2.53 11.91 -29.66
C ASP A 172 -3.65 12.51 -28.78
N ASP A 173 -3.51 13.75 -28.29
CA ASP A 173 -4.49 14.38 -27.40
C ASP A 173 -5.71 14.94 -28.15
N GLU A 174 -5.57 15.29 -29.43
CA GLU A 174 -6.66 15.82 -30.28
C GLU A 174 -7.56 14.70 -30.83
N ALA A 175 -7.05 13.48 -30.97
CA ALA A 175 -7.80 12.33 -31.47
C ALA A 175 -8.70 11.66 -30.40
N GLN A 176 -8.56 12.04 -29.12
CA GLN A 176 -9.26 11.43 -27.97
C GLN A 176 -10.22 12.41 -27.26
N ARG A 177 -10.47 13.59 -27.84
CA ARG A 177 -11.52 14.53 -27.39
C ARG A 177 -12.78 14.36 -28.24
#